data_AF-H8X836-F1
#
_entry.id   AF-H8X836-F1
#
_cell.length_a   1.000
_cell.length_b   1.000
_cell.length_c   1.000
_cell.angle_alpha   90.00
_cell.angle_beta   90.00
_cell.angle_gamma   90.00
#
_symmetry.space_group_name_H-M   'P 1'
#
loop_
_entity.id
_entity.type
_entity.pdbx_description
1 polymer ?
#
loop_
_entity_poly.entity_id
_entity_poly.type
_entity_poly.pdbx_seq_one_letter_code
_entity_poly.pdbx_strand_id
1 'polypeptide(L)'
;MSYIGSRIRGPITTQIRCYAAVQSNASSSSTTSSPSISSTLILSRLPIITQDLTPFESQFYKYQSELWRRLMWTFPKWFYFKSGTMAELRYRQINKNPVSYNPKMSYPKGKPDLKHLRDRRFRQYIRAPKTYREEDEIVDGQDQSEFKENEISRKIIPASRITEADKRNDATSLERKLSRTLYLIIKDSKNENGDWKLPNFKESNENLQPLHVLAEEGLYELGGKKINYFNVSKVPCHHNQNKEYFIKSHILSGSFEPQLDSIQYQWATKEELKELIPKNYYSDISHLLSDV
;
A
#
# COMPACT_ATOMS: atom_id res chain seq x y z
N MET A 1 -57.07 63.51 -36.71
CA MET A 1 -56.62 64.17 -35.46
C MET A 1 -55.19 63.72 -35.18
N SER A 2 -54.28 64.69 -35.14
CA SER A 2 -52.98 64.75 -34.41
C SER A 2 -52.09 63.50 -34.38
N TYR A 3 -51.02 63.45 -35.19
CA TYR A 3 -49.64 63.91 -34.91
C TYR A 3 -48.78 62.98 -34.03
N ILE A 4 -47.51 62.87 -34.44
CA ILE A 4 -46.32 62.34 -33.73
C ILE A 4 -46.18 60.81 -33.85
N GLY A 5 -45.11 60.23 -34.39
CA GLY A 5 -43.75 60.69 -34.65
C GLY A 5 -42.82 59.49 -34.36
N SER A 6 -42.04 59.08 -35.35
CA SER A 6 -41.12 57.94 -35.32
C SER A 6 -39.98 58.11 -34.30
N ARG A 7 -39.68 57.08 -33.49
CA ARG A 7 -38.36 56.92 -32.86
C ARG A 7 -37.87 55.48 -32.90
N ILE A 8 -36.80 55.32 -33.67
CA ILE A 8 -35.93 54.17 -33.84
C ILE A 8 -35.28 53.82 -32.50
N ARG A 9 -35.37 52.55 -32.07
CA ARG A 9 -34.64 52.03 -30.90
C ARG A 9 -33.30 51.47 -31.37
N GLY A 10 -32.22 52.19 -31.09
CA GLY A 10 -30.85 51.66 -31.17
C GLY A 10 -30.48 50.85 -29.92
N PRO A 11 -29.53 49.92 -30.00
CA PRO A 11 -29.12 49.08 -28.87
C PRO A 11 -28.33 49.88 -27.83
N ILE A 12 -28.71 49.72 -26.56
CA ILE A 12 -28.02 50.30 -25.41
C ILE A 12 -26.87 49.36 -25.03
N THR A 13 -25.66 49.68 -25.46
CA THR A 13 -24.42 49.02 -25.03
C THR A 13 -23.98 49.64 -23.70
N THR A 14 -24.28 49.01 -22.57
CA THR A 14 -23.73 49.38 -21.26
C THR A 14 -22.29 48.89 -21.16
N GLN A 15 -21.33 49.80 -21.37
CA GLN A 15 -19.91 49.62 -21.05
C GLN A 15 -19.71 49.83 -19.54
N ILE A 16 -19.36 48.77 -18.81
CA ILE A 16 -18.93 48.84 -17.41
C ILE A 16 -17.49 49.37 -17.42
N ARG A 17 -17.31 50.65 -17.08
CA ARG A 17 -16.00 51.23 -16.78
C ARG A 17 -15.58 50.80 -15.37
N CYS A 18 -14.64 49.87 -15.28
CA CYS A 18 -13.90 49.63 -14.04
C CYS A 18 -12.87 50.75 -13.84
N TYR A 19 -13.08 51.61 -12.85
CA TYR A 19 -12.05 52.52 -12.37
C TYR A 19 -11.17 51.77 -11.36
N ALA A 20 -9.90 51.56 -11.72
CA ALA A 20 -8.89 51.04 -10.81
C ALA A 20 -8.49 52.16 -9.83
N ALA A 21 -8.75 51.96 -8.53
CA ALA A 21 -8.20 52.80 -7.48
C ALA A 21 -6.72 52.44 -7.29
N VAL A 22 -5.83 53.37 -7.62
CA VAL A 22 -4.39 53.26 -7.32
C VAL A 22 -4.20 53.57 -5.84
N GLN A 23 -4.04 52.55 -5.01
CA GLN A 23 -3.44 52.70 -3.69
C GLN A 23 -1.93 52.52 -3.83
N SER A 24 -1.20 53.62 -3.67
CA SER A 24 0.26 53.63 -3.59
C SER A 24 0.71 53.11 -2.23
N ASN A 25 0.86 51.78 -2.11
CA ASN A 25 1.64 51.21 -1.02
C ASN A 25 3.11 51.19 -1.42
N ALA A 26 3.93 51.84 -0.59
CA ALA A 26 5.37 51.92 -0.73
C ALA A 26 5.99 50.52 -0.88
N SER A 27 6.63 50.29 -2.02
CA SER A 27 7.36 49.09 -2.34
C SER A 27 8.65 49.02 -1.53
N SER A 28 8.71 48.10 -0.56
CA SER A 28 9.99 47.52 -0.14
C SER A 28 10.51 46.70 -1.31
N SER A 29 11.58 47.17 -1.97
CA SER A 29 12.28 46.43 -3.01
C SER A 29 12.99 45.22 -2.42
N SER A 30 12.27 44.11 -2.23
CA SER A 30 12.91 42.81 -2.22
C SER A 30 13.30 42.50 -3.67
N THR A 31 14.55 42.13 -3.88
CA THR A 31 15.02 41.55 -5.13
C THR A 31 14.20 40.30 -5.42
N THR A 32 13.10 40.44 -6.15
CA THR A 32 12.29 39.32 -6.62
C THR A 32 13.09 38.59 -7.70
N SER A 33 13.89 37.62 -7.29
CA SER A 33 14.38 36.60 -8.21
C SER A 33 13.18 36.00 -8.94
N SER A 34 13.30 35.86 -10.25
CA SER A 34 12.27 35.19 -11.04
C SER A 34 12.02 33.80 -10.43
N PRO A 35 10.77 33.43 -10.14
CA PRO A 35 10.48 32.19 -9.44
C PRO A 35 10.90 31.00 -10.31
N SER A 36 11.90 30.25 -9.84
CA SER A 36 12.44 29.09 -10.55
C SER A 36 11.44 27.94 -10.50
N ILE A 37 11.09 27.39 -11.67
CA ILE A 37 10.27 26.20 -11.77
C ILE A 37 11.12 24.98 -11.38
N SER A 38 10.55 24.08 -10.60
CA SER A 38 11.22 22.83 -10.25
C SER A 38 10.26 21.65 -10.29
N SER A 39 10.78 20.46 -10.57
CA SER A 39 10.06 19.19 -10.56
C SER A 39 10.50 18.35 -9.37
N THR A 40 9.58 18.10 -8.45
CA THR A 40 9.80 17.25 -7.27
C THR A 40 9.27 15.86 -7.55
N LEU A 41 10.11 14.85 -7.39
CA LEU A 41 9.77 13.46 -7.66
C LEU A 41 9.30 12.75 -6.39
N ILE A 42 8.09 12.18 -6.43
CA ILE A 42 7.58 11.25 -5.43
C ILE A 42 7.81 9.84 -5.95
N LEU A 43 8.98 9.28 -5.66
CA LEU A 43 9.28 7.88 -5.98
C LEU A 43 8.79 6.98 -4.86
N SER A 44 7.88 6.06 -5.18
CA SER A 44 7.22 5.20 -4.20
C SER A 44 7.39 3.72 -4.53
N ARG A 45 7.71 2.91 -3.52
CA ARG A 45 7.66 1.44 -3.57
C ARG A 45 6.33 1.00 -2.99
N LEU A 46 5.52 0.33 -3.80
CA LEU A 46 4.20 -0.17 -3.40
C LEU A 46 4.32 -1.35 -2.40
N PRO A 47 3.31 -1.58 -1.55
CA PRO A 47 3.30 -2.74 -0.66
C PRO A 47 3.28 -4.04 -1.48
N ILE A 48 4.12 -4.99 -1.08
CA ILE A 48 4.31 -6.29 -1.76
C ILE A 48 3.42 -7.36 -1.12
N ILE A 49 3.18 -7.26 0.18
CA ILE A 49 2.31 -8.16 0.94
C ILE A 49 1.06 -7.42 1.42
N THR A 50 0.03 -8.20 1.79
CA THR A 50 -1.19 -7.66 2.38
C THR A 50 -0.90 -6.89 3.67
N GLN A 51 -1.77 -5.95 4.02
CA GLN A 51 -1.68 -5.16 5.24
C GLN A 51 -1.86 -6.05 6.48
N ASP A 52 -1.30 -5.60 7.60
CA ASP A 52 -1.58 -6.22 8.90
C ASP A 52 -2.95 -5.78 9.40
N LEU A 53 -3.72 -6.74 9.90
CA LEU A 53 -5.08 -6.50 10.37
C LEU A 53 -5.04 -5.75 11.70
N THR A 54 -5.94 -4.78 11.86
CA THR A 54 -6.17 -4.18 13.17
C THR A 54 -6.76 -5.22 14.15
N PRO A 55 -6.60 -5.06 15.48
CA PRO A 55 -7.18 -5.98 16.45
C PRO A 55 -8.70 -6.16 16.28
N PHE A 56 -9.42 -5.08 15.97
CA PHE A 56 -10.86 -5.13 15.70
C PHE A 56 -11.19 -5.95 14.45
N GLU A 57 -10.51 -5.70 13.33
CA GLU A 57 -10.73 -6.46 12.08
C GLU A 57 -10.42 -7.94 12.29
N SER A 58 -9.35 -8.26 13.02
CA SER A 58 -8.99 -9.65 13.32
C SER A 58 -10.11 -10.38 14.07
N GLN A 59 -10.76 -9.71 15.03
CA GLN A 59 -11.89 -10.24 15.79
C GLN A 59 -13.14 -10.34 14.93
N PHE A 60 -13.41 -9.33 14.10
CA PHE A 60 -14.54 -9.32 13.16
C PHE A 60 -14.45 -10.47 12.17
N TYR A 61 -13.29 -10.67 11.52
CA TYR A 61 -13.08 -11.77 10.60
C TYR A 61 -13.14 -13.13 11.28
N LYS A 62 -12.64 -13.24 12.52
CA LYS A 62 -12.79 -14.46 13.33
C LYS A 62 -14.25 -14.77 13.57
N TYR A 63 -15.02 -13.80 14.07
CA TYR A 63 -16.46 -13.95 14.32
C TYR A 63 -17.22 -14.37 13.06
N GLN A 64 -16.97 -13.68 11.95
CA GLN A 64 -17.61 -14.00 10.67
C GLN A 64 -17.24 -15.40 10.17
N SER A 65 -15.98 -15.81 10.36
CA SER A 65 -15.53 -17.18 10.06
C SER A 65 -16.24 -18.22 10.94
N GLU A 66 -16.52 -17.92 12.21
CA GLU A 66 -17.25 -18.82 13.10
C GLU A 66 -18.73 -18.95 12.72
N LEU A 67 -19.37 -17.83 12.39
CA LEU A 67 -20.74 -17.82 11.85
C LEU A 67 -20.81 -18.61 10.55
N TRP A 68 -19.86 -18.37 9.64
CA TRP A 68 -19.79 -19.09 8.38
C TRP A 68 -19.65 -20.59 8.61
N ARG A 69 -18.71 -21.03 9.46
CA ARG A 69 -18.56 -22.45 9.84
C ARG A 69 -19.82 -23.04 10.47
N ARG A 70 -20.61 -22.24 11.19
CA ARG A 70 -21.88 -22.69 11.78
C ARG A 70 -22.98 -22.87 10.73
N LEU A 71 -23.05 -21.98 9.74
CA LEU A 71 -24.06 -21.95 8.69
C LEU A 71 -23.70 -22.80 7.46
N MET A 72 -22.42 -23.11 7.26
CA MET A 72 -21.92 -23.96 6.19
C MET A 72 -22.71 -25.26 6.12
N TRP A 73 -22.86 -25.78 4.91
CA TRP A 73 -23.48 -27.07 4.66
C TRP A 73 -22.58 -28.23 5.09
N THR A 74 -23.14 -29.44 5.08
CA THR A 74 -22.38 -30.66 5.27
C THR A 74 -21.34 -30.80 4.18
N PHE A 75 -20.09 -31.12 4.54
CA PHE A 75 -19.07 -31.45 3.55
C PHE A 75 -19.44 -32.74 2.81
N PRO A 76 -19.54 -32.70 1.46
CA PRO A 76 -19.96 -33.86 0.66
C PRO A 76 -18.80 -34.84 0.47
N LYS A 77 -18.48 -35.60 1.52
CA LYS A 77 -17.36 -36.56 1.53
C LYS A 77 -17.39 -37.52 0.33
N TRP A 78 -18.56 -38.04 -0.02
CA TRP A 78 -18.76 -39.03 -1.10
C TRP A 78 -18.36 -38.51 -2.48
N PHE A 79 -18.38 -37.18 -2.68
CA PHE A 79 -17.99 -36.56 -3.94
C PHE A 79 -16.46 -36.63 -4.12
N TYR A 80 -15.73 -36.15 -3.10
CA TYR A 80 -14.26 -36.03 -3.12
C TYR A 80 -13.53 -37.35 -2.82
N PHE A 81 -14.05 -38.16 -1.90
CA PHE A 81 -13.45 -39.43 -1.48
C PHE A 81 -14.35 -40.57 -1.93
N LYS A 82 -13.92 -41.30 -2.97
CA LYS A 82 -14.64 -42.48 -3.45
C LYS A 82 -14.60 -43.59 -2.40
N SER A 83 -15.72 -44.31 -2.28
CA SER A 83 -15.88 -45.40 -1.32
C SER A 83 -14.86 -46.52 -1.56
N GLY A 84 -14.25 -47.02 -0.50
CA GLY A 84 -13.29 -48.13 -0.58
C GLY A 84 -11.87 -47.72 -1.01
N THR A 85 -11.59 -46.43 -1.12
CA THR A 85 -10.23 -45.94 -1.43
C THR A 85 -9.40 -45.71 -0.17
N MET A 86 -8.07 -45.79 -0.32
CA MET A 86 -7.13 -45.43 0.76
C MET A 86 -7.28 -43.97 1.21
N ALA A 87 -7.65 -43.07 0.30
CA ALA A 87 -7.93 -41.67 0.63
C ALA A 87 -9.13 -41.54 1.57
N GLU A 88 -10.19 -42.32 1.35
CA GLU A 88 -11.36 -42.35 2.22
C GLU A 88 -11.03 -42.88 3.63
N LEU A 89 -10.17 -43.91 3.71
CA LEU A 89 -9.69 -44.47 4.97
C LEU A 89 -8.87 -43.45 5.75
N ARG A 90 -7.91 -42.77 5.11
CA ARG A 90 -7.13 -41.68 5.73
C ARG A 90 -8.02 -40.55 6.24
N TYR A 91 -9.01 -40.14 5.44
CA TYR A 91 -10.00 -39.15 5.88
C TYR A 91 -10.75 -39.59 7.14
N ARG A 92 -11.18 -40.86 7.21
CA ARG A 92 -11.93 -41.42 8.35
C ARG A 92 -11.07 -41.53 9.61
N GLN A 93 -9.78 -41.81 9.46
CA GLN A 93 -8.83 -41.81 10.59
C GLN A 93 -8.68 -40.41 11.20
N ILE A 94 -8.60 -39.39 10.35
CA ILE A 94 -8.44 -38.00 10.77
C ILE A 94 -9.76 -37.40 11.31
N ASN A 95 -10.89 -37.72 10.67
CA ASN A 95 -12.21 -37.17 10.96
C ASN A 95 -13.13 -38.24 11.55
N LYS A 96 -13.37 -38.15 12.86
CA LYS A 96 -14.30 -39.04 13.58
C LYS A 96 -15.75 -38.67 13.24
N ASN A 97 -16.60 -39.69 13.13
CA ASN A 97 -18.03 -39.49 12.95
C ASN A 97 -18.67 -38.92 14.23
N PRO A 98 -19.74 -38.10 14.10
CA PRO A 98 -20.50 -37.63 15.26
C PRO A 98 -21.26 -38.78 15.94
N VAL A 99 -21.62 -38.55 17.21
CA VAL A 99 -22.36 -39.52 18.03
C VAL A 99 -23.77 -39.72 17.47
N SER A 100 -24.14 -40.98 17.23
CA SER A 100 -25.49 -41.37 16.82
C SER A 100 -26.50 -41.30 17.97
N TYR A 101 -27.76 -41.13 17.61
CA TYR A 101 -28.84 -41.16 18.58
C TYR A 101 -29.08 -42.59 19.09
N ASN A 102 -29.02 -42.77 20.40
CA ASN A 102 -29.38 -43.99 21.11
C ASN A 102 -30.47 -43.67 22.14
N PRO A 103 -31.69 -44.25 22.02
CA PRO A 103 -32.79 -43.97 22.94
C PRO A 103 -32.52 -44.27 24.41
N LYS A 104 -31.61 -45.21 24.70
CA LYS A 104 -31.26 -45.62 26.06
C LYS A 104 -30.29 -44.66 26.75
N MET A 105 -29.75 -43.68 26.02
CA MET A 105 -28.77 -42.74 26.51
C MET A 105 -29.37 -41.34 26.67
N SER A 106 -29.09 -40.68 27.79
CA SER A 106 -29.48 -39.28 28.00
C SER A 106 -28.45 -38.33 27.38
N TYR A 107 -28.92 -37.26 26.73
CA TYR A 107 -28.07 -36.27 26.09
C TYR A 107 -28.36 -34.87 26.66
N PRO A 108 -27.43 -34.28 27.44
CA PRO A 108 -27.67 -32.99 28.11
C PRO A 108 -27.77 -31.81 27.14
N LYS A 109 -27.12 -31.91 25.98
CA LYS A 109 -27.14 -30.87 24.92
C LYS A 109 -28.27 -31.08 23.90
N GLY A 110 -29.30 -31.85 24.27
CA GLY A 110 -30.38 -32.29 23.39
C GLY A 110 -30.06 -33.58 22.61
N LYS A 111 -31.06 -34.11 21.91
CA LYS A 111 -30.92 -35.34 21.10
C LYS A 111 -30.13 -35.06 19.80
N PRO A 112 -29.16 -35.90 19.41
CA PRO A 112 -28.46 -35.78 18.12
C PRO A 112 -29.40 -35.79 16.92
N ASP A 113 -29.34 -34.72 16.10
CA ASP A 113 -30.00 -34.64 14.79
C ASP A 113 -28.96 -34.81 13.68
N LEU A 114 -28.82 -36.05 13.20
CA LEU A 114 -27.82 -36.43 12.22
C LEU A 114 -28.40 -36.47 10.81
N LYS A 115 -27.77 -35.72 9.90
CA LYS A 115 -28.00 -35.86 8.46
C LYS A 115 -26.66 -35.87 7.74
N HIS A 116 -26.45 -36.84 6.85
CA HIS A 116 -25.18 -37.04 6.14
C HIS A 116 -23.94 -37.06 7.05
N LEU A 117 -24.04 -37.77 8.19
CA LEU A 117 -22.96 -37.88 9.19
C LEU A 117 -22.49 -36.53 9.76
N ARG A 118 -23.38 -35.53 9.82
CA ARG A 118 -23.19 -34.28 10.55
C ARG A 118 -24.31 -34.07 11.53
N ASP A 119 -23.95 -33.63 12.73
CA ASP A 119 -24.91 -33.09 13.70
C ASP A 119 -25.31 -31.66 13.30
N ARG A 120 -26.59 -31.45 12.98
CA ARG A 120 -27.11 -30.15 12.49
C ARG A 120 -27.12 -29.06 13.56
N ARG A 121 -27.03 -29.44 14.83
CA ARG A 121 -27.09 -28.52 15.96
C ARG A 121 -25.79 -27.72 16.11
N PHE A 122 -24.67 -28.33 15.74
CA PHE A 122 -23.34 -27.77 15.94
C PHE A 122 -22.63 -27.47 14.61
N ARG A 123 -21.57 -26.66 14.68
CA ARG A 123 -20.67 -26.48 13.53
C ARG A 123 -19.88 -27.75 13.28
N GLN A 124 -19.64 -28.06 12.00
CA GLN A 124 -18.85 -29.22 11.62
C GLN A 124 -17.37 -28.82 11.55
N TYR A 125 -16.49 -29.56 12.25
CA TYR A 125 -15.05 -29.42 12.08
C TYR A 125 -14.54 -30.54 11.19
N ILE A 126 -13.80 -30.18 10.16
CA ILE A 126 -13.17 -31.13 9.24
C ILE A 126 -11.70 -30.82 9.22
N ARG A 127 -10.91 -31.81 9.61
CA ARG A 127 -9.47 -31.79 9.57
C ARG A 127 -9.05 -32.34 8.22
N ALA A 128 -8.53 -31.47 7.37
CA ALA A 128 -7.83 -31.88 6.16
C ALA A 128 -6.33 -32.04 6.50
N PRO A 129 -5.60 -32.94 5.81
CA PRO A 129 -4.15 -32.91 5.87
C PRO A 129 -3.69 -31.53 5.37
N LYS A 130 -3.04 -30.75 6.25
CA LYS A 130 -2.54 -29.42 5.89
C LYS A 130 -1.37 -29.57 4.91
N THR A 131 -1.45 -28.88 3.79
CA THR A 131 -0.35 -28.78 2.80
C THR A 131 0.77 -27.87 3.30
N TYR A 132 0.51 -27.04 4.29
CA TYR A 132 1.47 -26.14 4.90
C TYR A 132 1.72 -26.48 6.38
N ARG A 133 2.86 -26.07 6.92
CA ARG A 133 3.14 -26.08 8.37
C ARG A 133 2.75 -24.74 8.95
N GLU A 134 1.99 -24.75 10.03
CA GLU A 134 1.77 -23.56 10.85
C GLU A 134 2.94 -23.40 11.83
N GLU A 135 3.34 -22.17 12.13
CA GLU A 135 4.46 -21.89 13.05
C GLU A 135 4.21 -22.52 14.44
N ASP A 136 2.96 -22.51 14.91
CA ASP A 136 2.55 -23.12 16.18
C ASP A 136 2.73 -24.66 16.22
N GLU A 137 2.86 -25.34 15.07
CA GLU A 137 3.14 -26.78 14.99
C GLU A 137 4.64 -27.11 15.00
N ILE A 138 5.51 -26.09 14.94
CA ILE A 138 6.97 -26.24 15.03
C ILE A 138 7.33 -26.37 16.51
N VAL A 139 7.36 -27.60 17.01
CA VAL A 139 7.94 -27.88 18.33
C VAL A 139 9.46 -27.75 18.20
N ASP A 140 10.04 -26.76 18.88
CA ASP A 140 11.49 -26.59 19.02
C ASP A 140 12.11 -27.91 19.54
N GLY A 141 12.78 -28.65 18.65
CA GLY A 141 13.47 -29.90 19.00
C GLY A 141 13.17 -31.13 18.14
N GLN A 142 12.32 -31.04 17.11
CA GLN A 142 12.27 -32.10 16.10
C GLN A 142 13.41 -31.93 15.09
N ASP A 143 14.28 -32.95 15.03
CA ASP A 143 15.40 -33.07 14.11
C ASP A 143 15.04 -32.64 12.68
N GLN A 144 15.64 -31.54 12.24
CA GLN A 144 15.52 -31.04 10.86
C GLN A 144 16.26 -31.94 9.84
N SER A 145 16.96 -32.97 10.32
CA SER A 145 17.87 -33.84 9.55
C SER A 145 17.16 -34.94 8.74
N GLU A 146 15.85 -35.16 8.89
CA GLU A 146 15.10 -36.13 8.09
C GLU A 146 14.57 -35.60 6.74
N PHE A 147 14.76 -34.31 6.42
CA PHE A 147 14.28 -33.75 5.15
C PHE A 147 15.31 -33.88 4.03
N LYS A 148 15.65 -35.13 3.65
CA LYS A 148 16.43 -35.42 2.45
C LYS A 148 15.61 -35.18 1.16
N GLU A 149 15.98 -34.14 0.42
CA GLU A 149 16.17 -34.02 -1.05
C GLU A 149 15.16 -34.58 -2.08
N ASN A 150 13.95 -35.02 -1.71
CA ASN A 150 12.92 -35.38 -2.70
C ASN A 150 11.63 -34.53 -2.52
N GLU A 151 11.61 -33.39 -3.20
CA GLU A 151 11.04 -32.12 -2.69
C GLU A 151 9.56 -31.80 -3.01
N ILE A 152 8.82 -32.61 -3.77
CA ILE A 152 7.45 -32.24 -4.21
C ILE A 152 6.39 -32.41 -3.11
N SER A 153 6.60 -33.32 -2.16
CA SER A 153 5.62 -33.63 -1.10
C SER A 153 5.89 -32.93 0.24
N ARG A 154 6.87 -32.02 0.27
CA ARG A 154 7.20 -31.26 1.48
C ARG A 154 6.04 -30.33 1.84
N LYS A 155 5.73 -30.24 3.14
CA LYS A 155 4.79 -29.22 3.60
C LYS A 155 5.37 -27.83 3.35
N ILE A 156 4.57 -26.94 2.76
CA ILE A 156 4.97 -25.57 2.44
C ILE A 156 5.14 -24.79 3.76
N ILE A 157 6.27 -24.12 3.91
CA ILE A 157 6.51 -23.19 5.02
C ILE A 157 6.46 -21.79 4.39
N PRO A 158 5.47 -20.95 4.71
CA PRO A 158 5.44 -19.59 4.21
C PRO A 158 6.67 -18.83 4.73
N ALA A 159 7.23 -17.95 3.90
CA ALA A 159 8.30 -17.06 4.33
C ALA A 159 7.78 -16.06 5.38
N SER A 160 8.65 -15.63 6.29
CA SER A 160 8.28 -14.63 7.29
C SER A 160 7.91 -13.32 6.62
N ARG A 161 6.89 -12.65 7.18
CA ARG A 161 6.49 -11.30 6.75
C ARG A 161 7.51 -10.23 7.15
N ILE A 162 8.33 -10.52 8.16
CA ILE A 162 9.36 -9.63 8.70
C ILE A 162 10.71 -10.04 8.09
N THR A 163 11.36 -9.13 7.38
CA THR A 163 12.63 -9.40 6.71
C THR A 163 13.83 -9.16 7.64
N GLU A 164 15.03 -9.53 7.20
CA GLU A 164 16.26 -9.18 7.94
C GLU A 164 16.48 -7.68 8.04
N ALA A 165 16.09 -6.94 6.99
CA ALA A 165 16.14 -5.49 6.96
C ALA A 165 15.24 -4.85 8.03
N ASP A 166 14.05 -5.42 8.26
CA ASP A 166 13.17 -4.99 9.35
C ASP A 166 13.80 -5.24 10.71
N LYS A 167 14.42 -6.40 10.92
CA LYS A 167 15.10 -6.73 12.19
C LYS A 167 16.29 -5.80 12.46
N ARG A 168 17.01 -5.41 11.42
CA ARG A 168 18.17 -4.49 11.50
C ARG A 168 17.76 -3.01 11.46
N ASN A 169 16.49 -2.70 11.21
CA ASN A 169 16.00 -1.35 10.92
C ASN A 169 16.81 -0.64 9.81
N ASP A 170 17.16 -1.37 8.75
CA ASP A 170 17.93 -0.79 7.64
C ASP A 170 17.04 0.06 6.72
N ALA A 171 17.16 1.38 6.91
CA ALA A 171 16.47 2.44 6.19
C ALA A 171 16.79 2.52 4.69
N THR A 172 17.91 1.97 4.23
CA THR A 172 18.36 2.05 2.83
C THR A 172 17.78 0.93 1.95
N SER A 173 17.37 -0.17 2.58
CA SER A 173 16.82 -1.33 1.89
C SER A 173 15.38 -1.13 1.42
N LEU A 174 15.04 -1.71 0.27
CA LEU A 174 13.66 -1.77 -0.25
C LEU A 174 12.85 -2.92 0.36
N GLU A 175 13.52 -3.90 0.94
CA GLU A 175 12.92 -5.13 1.50
C GLU A 175 12.40 -4.94 2.94
N ARG A 176 12.60 -3.77 3.55
CA ARG A 176 11.99 -3.42 4.84
C ARG A 176 10.50 -3.09 4.68
N LYS A 177 9.66 -3.37 5.66
CA LYS A 177 8.23 -2.99 5.73
C LYS A 177 7.49 -3.35 4.43
N LEU A 178 7.48 -4.63 4.09
CA LEU A 178 6.86 -5.15 2.85
C LEU A 178 5.35 -4.83 2.75
N SER A 179 4.65 -4.71 3.88
CA SER A 179 3.21 -4.40 3.95
C SER A 179 2.89 -2.93 3.73
N ARG A 180 3.92 -2.05 3.71
CA ARG A 180 3.75 -0.60 3.63
C ARG A 180 4.29 0.03 2.35
N THR A 181 3.76 1.19 1.98
CA THR A 181 4.36 2.02 0.92
C THR A 181 5.58 2.76 1.46
N LEU A 182 6.70 2.66 0.74
CA LEU A 182 7.91 3.40 1.03
C LEU A 182 8.09 4.53 0.03
N TYR A 183 8.65 5.65 0.48
CA TYR A 183 8.97 6.83 -0.31
C TYR A 183 10.46 7.12 -0.25
N LEU A 184 11.05 7.47 -1.38
CA LEU A 184 12.44 7.90 -1.43
C LEU A 184 12.57 9.31 -0.86
N ILE A 185 13.42 9.47 0.15
CA ILE A 185 13.85 10.77 0.67
C ILE A 185 15.36 10.90 0.54
N ILE A 186 15.78 12.14 0.40
CA ILE A 186 17.16 12.50 0.15
C ILE A 186 17.56 13.61 1.11
N LYS A 187 18.78 13.53 1.61
CA LYS A 187 19.46 14.54 2.40
C LYS A 187 20.81 14.84 1.77
N ASP A 188 21.06 16.12 1.55
CA ASP A 188 22.34 16.61 1.04
C ASP A 188 23.25 16.94 2.24
N SER A 189 24.37 16.25 2.36
CA SER A 189 25.32 16.40 3.47
C SER A 189 26.13 17.70 3.40
N LYS A 190 26.20 18.33 2.22
CA LYS A 190 26.90 19.61 2.02
C LYS A 190 26.15 20.80 2.64
N ASN A 191 24.84 20.69 2.78
CA ASN A 191 24.04 21.72 3.42
C ASN A 191 23.99 21.44 4.93
N GLU A 192 24.64 22.29 5.74
CA GLU A 192 24.70 22.13 7.21
C GLU A 192 23.30 22.09 7.87
N ASN A 193 22.31 22.75 7.26
CA ASN A 193 20.89 22.69 7.64
C ASN A 193 20.09 21.61 6.86
N GLY A 194 20.73 20.50 6.51
CA GLY A 194 20.17 19.49 5.61
C GLY A 194 18.96 18.75 6.19
N ASP A 195 17.78 19.32 6.02
CA ASP A 195 16.49 18.67 6.24
C ASP A 195 16.28 17.56 5.20
N TRP A 196 15.61 16.48 5.60
CA TRP A 196 15.16 15.47 4.66
C TRP A 196 14.09 16.05 3.75
N LYS A 197 14.25 15.82 2.44
CA LYS A 197 13.31 16.29 1.43
C LYS A 197 13.11 15.25 0.34
N LEU A 198 12.05 15.41 -0.42
CA LEU A 198 11.86 14.66 -1.66
C LEU A 198 12.89 15.14 -2.70
N PRO A 199 13.33 14.26 -3.62
CA PRO A 199 14.19 14.65 -4.74
C PRO A 199 13.55 15.81 -5.51
N ASN A 200 14.19 16.97 -5.52
CA ASN A 200 13.71 18.17 -6.20
C ASN A 200 14.75 18.63 -7.22
N PHE A 201 14.32 18.74 -8.48
CA PHE A 201 15.15 19.06 -9.63
C PHE A 201 14.75 20.41 -10.18
N LYS A 202 15.68 21.37 -10.16
CA LYS A 202 15.44 22.71 -10.70
C LYS A 202 15.67 22.72 -12.21
N GLU A 203 14.76 23.34 -12.95
CA GLU A 203 14.95 23.59 -14.37
C GLU A 203 16.07 24.62 -14.55
N SER A 204 17.23 24.15 -15.02
CA SER A 204 18.44 24.96 -15.20
C SER A 204 18.74 25.23 -16.67
N ASN A 205 18.09 24.46 -17.56
CA ASN A 205 18.39 24.44 -18.98
C ASN A 205 17.71 25.61 -19.70
N GLU A 206 18.42 26.23 -20.65
CA GLU A 206 17.82 27.19 -21.59
C GLU A 206 16.76 26.51 -22.48
N ASN A 207 16.86 25.19 -22.64
CA ASN A 207 15.92 24.36 -23.38
C ASN A 207 14.79 23.86 -22.48
N LEU A 208 13.55 24.19 -22.85
CA LEU A 208 12.32 23.75 -22.18
C LEU A 208 12.16 22.24 -22.29
N GLN A 209 12.23 21.53 -21.17
CA GLN A 209 11.94 20.11 -21.07
C GLN A 209 10.62 19.87 -20.33
N PRO A 210 9.86 18.81 -20.66
CA PRO A 210 8.66 18.50 -19.91
C PRO A 210 9.03 17.99 -18.50
N LEU A 211 8.28 18.42 -17.48
CA LEU A 211 8.58 18.18 -16.06
C LEU A 211 8.81 16.70 -15.69
N HIS A 212 8.11 15.79 -16.37
CA HIS A 212 8.25 14.36 -16.13
C HIS A 212 9.57 13.78 -16.66
N VAL A 213 10.10 14.32 -17.75
CA VAL A 213 11.42 13.93 -18.29
C VAL A 213 12.51 14.53 -17.41
N LEU A 214 12.35 15.78 -16.97
CA LEU A 214 13.27 16.43 -16.04
C LEU A 214 13.40 15.62 -14.73
N ALA A 215 12.29 15.11 -14.20
CA ALA A 215 12.31 14.26 -13.00
C ALA A 215 12.95 12.88 -13.25
N GLU A 216 12.85 12.35 -14.47
CA GLU A 216 13.48 11.09 -14.90
C GLU A 216 15.00 11.25 -15.03
N GLU A 217 15.46 12.29 -15.74
CA GLU A 217 16.87 12.60 -15.90
C GLU A 217 17.52 12.85 -14.53
N GLY A 218 16.87 13.68 -13.70
CA GLY A 218 17.32 13.92 -12.33
C GLY A 218 17.36 12.66 -11.46
N LEU A 219 16.41 11.73 -11.62
CA LEU A 219 16.45 10.46 -10.89
C LEU A 219 17.67 9.63 -11.28
N TYR A 220 18.01 9.55 -12.58
CA TYR A 220 19.19 8.83 -13.05
C TYR A 220 20.50 9.52 -12.63
N GLU A 221 20.53 10.84 -12.60
CA GLU A 221 21.68 11.61 -12.10
C GLU A 221 21.93 11.33 -10.61
N LEU A 222 20.87 11.18 -9.81
CA LEU A 222 20.99 10.90 -8.39
C LEU A 222 21.27 9.43 -8.07
N GLY A 223 20.45 8.52 -8.63
CA GLY A 223 20.35 7.12 -8.23
C GLY A 223 20.96 6.11 -9.21
N GLY A 224 21.55 6.59 -10.31
CA GLY A 224 22.15 5.77 -11.35
C GLY A 224 21.12 5.02 -12.23
N LYS A 225 21.62 4.34 -13.25
CA LYS A 225 20.80 3.66 -14.29
C LYS A 225 20.22 2.30 -13.86
N LYS A 226 20.50 1.83 -12.65
CA LYS A 226 20.05 0.51 -12.17
C LYS A 226 18.63 0.51 -11.62
N ILE A 227 17.98 1.66 -11.57
CA ILE A 227 16.60 1.80 -11.13
C ILE A 227 15.66 1.60 -12.31
N ASN A 228 14.73 0.66 -12.18
CA ASN A 228 13.59 0.53 -13.07
C ASN A 228 12.36 1.13 -12.39
N TYR A 229 11.85 2.21 -12.96
CA TYR A 229 10.66 2.89 -12.46
C TYR A 229 9.59 2.97 -13.53
N PHE A 230 8.36 3.17 -13.08
CA PHE A 230 7.19 3.43 -13.89
C PHE A 230 6.63 4.80 -13.53
N ASN A 231 6.61 5.71 -14.50
CA ASN A 231 5.97 7.00 -14.33
C ASN A 231 4.45 6.85 -14.45
N VAL A 232 3.70 7.33 -13.44
CA VAL A 232 2.25 7.17 -13.41
C VAL A 232 1.57 8.03 -14.46
N SER A 233 2.00 9.30 -14.58
CA SER A 233 1.41 10.22 -15.54
C SER A 233 2.32 11.42 -15.79
N LYS A 234 2.15 12.05 -16.96
CA LYS A 234 2.85 13.29 -17.31
C LYS A 234 2.35 14.51 -16.53
N VAL A 235 1.19 14.40 -15.87
CA VAL A 235 0.52 15.50 -15.18
C VAL A 235 1.06 15.57 -13.74
N PRO A 236 1.44 16.76 -13.24
CA PRO A 236 1.83 16.90 -11.85
C PRO A 236 0.64 16.64 -10.92
N CYS A 237 0.87 15.88 -9.85
CA CYS A 237 -0.17 15.55 -8.88
C CYS A 237 -0.44 16.70 -7.90
N HIS A 238 0.52 17.60 -7.70
CA HIS A 238 0.42 18.73 -6.79
C HIS A 238 1.39 19.85 -7.21
N HIS A 239 1.16 21.05 -6.69
CA HIS A 239 2.07 22.18 -6.82
C HIS A 239 2.14 22.96 -5.50
N ASN A 240 3.31 23.49 -5.16
CA ASN A 240 3.49 24.36 -3.99
C ASN A 240 3.70 25.84 -4.40
N GLN A 241 3.60 26.77 -3.44
CA GLN A 241 3.82 28.21 -3.59
C GLN A 241 5.20 28.54 -4.16
N ASN A 242 6.20 27.70 -3.88
CA ASN A 242 7.56 27.80 -4.41
C ASN A 242 7.69 27.36 -5.88
N LYS A 243 6.58 27.11 -6.58
CA LYS A 243 6.51 26.59 -7.96
C LYS A 243 7.20 25.23 -8.14
N GLU A 244 7.17 24.42 -7.09
CA GLU A 244 7.55 23.01 -7.14
C GLU A 244 6.36 22.20 -7.64
N TYR A 245 6.55 21.45 -8.72
CA TYR A 245 5.54 20.54 -9.28
C TYR A 245 5.86 19.11 -8.92
N PHE A 246 4.90 18.39 -8.37
CA PHE A 246 5.13 17.02 -7.90
C PHE A 246 4.77 16.00 -8.97
N ILE A 247 5.70 15.13 -9.33
CA ILE A 247 5.51 14.00 -10.26
C ILE A 247 5.53 12.69 -9.48
N LYS A 248 4.56 11.81 -9.73
CA LYS A 248 4.46 10.51 -9.06
C LYS A 248 5.04 9.41 -9.93
N SER A 249 5.99 8.67 -9.36
CA SER A 249 6.59 7.48 -9.99
C SER A 249 6.63 6.31 -9.03
N HIS A 250 6.58 5.10 -9.58
CA HIS A 250 6.69 3.86 -8.84
C HIS A 250 7.99 3.15 -9.17
N ILE A 251 8.72 2.70 -8.16
CA ILE A 251 9.83 1.77 -8.41
C ILE A 251 9.27 0.37 -8.66
N LEU A 252 9.69 -0.26 -9.76
CA LEU A 252 9.30 -1.62 -10.12
C LEU A 252 10.37 -2.63 -9.68
N SER A 253 11.63 -2.30 -9.97
CA SER A 253 12.78 -3.13 -9.62
C SER A 253 14.06 -2.28 -9.61
N GLY A 254 15.13 -2.84 -9.05
CA GLY A 254 16.45 -2.20 -9.01
C GLY A 254 16.80 -1.63 -7.64
N SER A 255 18.01 -1.08 -7.57
CA SER A 255 18.60 -0.47 -6.39
C SER A 255 18.86 1.01 -6.65
N PHE A 256 18.64 1.86 -5.64
CA PHE A 256 19.07 3.25 -5.69
C PHE A 256 20.54 3.33 -5.28
N GLU A 257 21.41 3.67 -6.23
CA GLU A 257 22.85 3.81 -5.99
C GLU A 257 23.22 5.31 -6.09
N PRO A 258 23.48 5.99 -4.97
CA PRO A 258 23.80 7.42 -4.99
C PRO A 258 25.07 7.64 -5.82
N GLN A 259 24.98 8.46 -6.87
CA GLN A 259 26.14 8.78 -7.71
C GLN A 259 27.04 9.87 -7.11
N LEU A 260 26.51 10.63 -6.16
CA LEU A 260 27.24 11.67 -5.43
C LEU A 260 27.39 11.26 -3.98
N ASP A 261 28.64 11.19 -3.49
CA ASP A 261 28.96 10.86 -2.10
C ASP A 261 28.36 11.83 -1.07
N SER A 262 28.00 13.04 -1.51
CA SER A 262 27.32 14.02 -0.65
C SER A 262 25.86 13.70 -0.37
N ILE A 263 25.29 12.68 -1.02
CA ILE A 263 23.86 12.44 -0.99
C ILE A 263 23.56 11.21 -0.15
N GLN A 264 22.88 11.43 0.97
CA GLN A 264 22.30 10.36 1.77
C GLN A 264 20.86 10.14 1.31
N TYR A 265 20.46 8.88 1.23
CA TYR A 265 19.09 8.52 0.89
C TYR A 265 18.54 7.55 1.93
N GLN A 266 17.22 7.57 2.06
CA GLN A 266 16.48 6.65 2.89
C GLN A 266 15.15 6.37 2.21
N TRP A 267 14.65 5.15 2.35
CA TRP A 267 13.26 4.84 2.08
C TRP A 267 12.49 5.06 3.36
N ALA A 268 11.38 5.79 3.34
CA ALA A 268 10.59 6.13 4.53
C ALA A 268 9.10 5.84 4.33
N THR A 269 8.43 5.40 5.39
CA THR A 269 6.96 5.28 5.45
C THR A 269 6.32 6.64 5.71
N LYS A 270 5.01 6.76 5.49
CA LYS A 270 4.26 7.99 5.80
C LYS A 270 4.41 8.46 7.26
N GLU A 271 4.43 7.51 8.20
CA GLU A 271 4.60 7.79 9.63
C GLU A 271 6.00 8.37 9.93
N GLU A 272 7.06 7.75 9.38
CA GLU A 272 8.44 8.24 9.53
C GLU A 272 8.64 9.59 8.82
N LEU A 273 8.00 9.81 7.67
CA LEU A 273 8.09 11.08 6.94
C LEU A 273 7.59 12.27 7.75
N LYS A 274 6.58 12.06 8.60
CA LYS A 274 6.04 13.10 9.48
C LYS A 274 7.07 13.62 10.48
N GLU A 275 8.03 12.77 10.88
CA GLU A 275 9.08 13.11 11.83
C GLU A 275 10.33 13.67 11.15
N LEU A 276 10.66 13.16 9.96
CA LEU A 276 11.89 13.51 9.23
C LEU A 276 11.81 14.84 8.47
N ILE A 277 10.62 15.18 7.95
CA ILE A 277 10.39 16.34 7.09
C ILE A 277 9.83 17.52 7.91
N PRO A 278 10.16 18.78 7.57
CA PRO A 278 9.57 19.95 8.21
C PRO A 278 8.04 19.93 8.21
N LYS A 279 7.43 20.26 9.34
CA LYS A 279 5.97 20.16 9.56
C LYS A 279 5.14 20.89 8.50
N ASN A 280 5.58 22.08 8.08
CA ASN A 280 4.89 22.87 7.06
C ASN A 280 4.91 22.16 5.70
N TYR A 281 6.05 21.59 5.32
CA TYR A 281 6.17 20.85 4.07
C TYR A 281 5.37 19.55 4.14
N TYR A 282 5.39 18.86 5.29
CA TYR A 282 4.61 17.64 5.49
C TYR A 282 3.10 17.89 5.39
N SER A 283 2.57 18.99 5.96
CA SER A 283 1.14 19.31 5.83
C SER A 283 0.73 19.48 4.37
N ASP A 284 1.57 20.14 3.57
CA ASP A 284 1.33 20.37 2.14
C ASP A 284 1.31 19.06 1.33
N ILE A 285 2.16 18.08 1.65
CA ILE A 285 2.26 16.82 0.88
C ILE A 285 1.44 15.68 1.46
N SER A 286 0.89 15.83 2.67
CA SER A 286 0.31 14.74 3.46
C SER A 286 -0.79 13.95 2.74
N HIS A 287 -1.58 14.60 1.88
CA HIS A 287 -2.66 13.99 1.10
C HIS A 287 -2.17 13.18 -0.10
N LEU A 288 -0.91 13.35 -0.53
CA LEU A 288 -0.31 12.59 -1.63
C LEU A 288 0.22 11.21 -1.19
N LEU A 289 0.42 11.06 0.13
CA LEU A 289 1.03 9.89 0.74
C LEU A 289 -0.04 8.86 1.17
N SER A 290 0.23 7.60 0.86
CA SER A 290 -0.58 6.44 1.24
C SER A 290 -0.39 6.11 2.72
N ASP A 291 -1.49 5.87 3.44
CA ASP A 291 -1.46 5.29 4.79
C ASP A 291 -1.08 3.81 4.77
N VAL A 292 -1.31 3.15 3.62
CA VAL A 292 -0.86 1.80 3.34
C VAL A 292 0.60 1.85 2.98
#